data_AF-A0A7R9LY16-F1
#
_entry.id   AF-A0A7R9LY16-F1
#
_cell.length_a   1.000
_cell.length_b   1.000
_cell.length_c   1.000
_cell.angle_alpha   90.00
_cell.angle_beta   90.00
_cell.angle_gamma   90.00
#
_symmetry.space_group_name_H-M   'P 1'
#
loop_
_entity.id
_entity.type
_entity.pdbx_description
1 polymer ?
#
loop_
_entity_poly.entity_id
_entity_poly.type
_entity_poly.pdbx_seq_one_letter_code
_entity_poly.pdbx_strand_id
1 'polypeptide(L)' 'NSISDLKNRRACLGAYNSDSGWNIPVGLLLATDTLVPDCRGEIQSVSQFFGASCAAGQWSNDSYLDHELSTH' A
#
# COMPACT_ATOMS: atom_id res chain seq x y z
N ASN A 1 -16.69 -9.53 9.20
CA ASN A 1 -15.62 -8.52 9.25
C ASN A 1 -14.35 -9.16 9.77
N SER A 2 -13.61 -9.75 8.83
CA SER A 2 -12.25 -10.25 8.97
C SER A 2 -11.29 -9.32 8.22
N ILE A 3 -9.98 -9.45 8.45
CA ILE A 3 -8.99 -8.67 7.70
C ILE A 3 -9.00 -8.99 6.20
N SER A 4 -9.36 -10.22 5.82
CA SER A 4 -9.47 -10.63 4.42
C SER A 4 -10.62 -9.96 3.68
N ASP A 5 -11.61 -9.42 4.41
CA ASP A 5 -12.74 -8.67 3.83
C ASP A 5 -12.31 -7.31 3.26
N LEU A 6 -11.07 -6.87 3.52
CA LEU A 6 -10.46 -5.66 2.99
C LEU A 6 -10.01 -5.79 1.53
N LYS A 7 -9.90 -7.02 1.01
CA LYS A 7 -9.49 -7.25 -0.38
C LYS A 7 -10.50 -6.61 -1.34
N ASN A 8 -9.99 -5.90 -2.34
CA ASN A 8 -10.75 -5.12 -3.34
C ASN A 8 -11.64 -4.01 -2.74
N ARG A 9 -11.37 -3.56 -1.50
CA ARG A 9 -12.03 -2.40 -0.89
C ARG A 9 -11.20 -1.14 -1.09
N ARG A 10 -11.86 0.00 -1.24
CA ARG A 10 -11.19 1.30 -1.23
C ARG A 10 -10.51 1.55 0.12
N ALA A 11 -9.26 1.98 0.10
CA ALA A 11 -8.50 2.31 1.30
C ALA A 11 -7.83 3.68 1.18
N CYS A 12 -7.88 4.47 2.26
CA CYS A 12 -7.05 5.66 2.40
C CYS A 12 -6.03 5.37 3.49
N LEU A 13 -4.79 5.14 3.09
CA LEU A 13 -3.66 4.92 4.00
C LEU A 13 -3.04 6.27 4.36
N GLY A 14 -2.26 6.27 5.43
CA GLY A 14 -1.50 7.45 5.83
C GLY A 14 -0.30 7.70 4.90
N ALA A 15 0.69 8.43 5.41
CA ALA A 15 1.91 8.66 4.64
C ALA A 15 2.68 7.35 4.43
N TYR A 16 3.17 7.13 3.21
CA TYR A 16 4.08 6.01 2.91
C TYR A 16 5.27 6.02 3.88
N ASN A 17 5.72 4.83 4.29
CA ASN A 17 6.73 4.60 5.31
C ASN A 17 6.43 5.11 6.73
N SER A 18 5.27 5.73 6.99
CA SER A 18 4.88 6.09 8.36
C SER A 18 4.40 4.87 9.16
N ASP A 19 4.70 4.83 10.46
CA ASP A 19 4.37 3.65 11.28
C ASP A 19 2.87 3.36 11.35
N SER A 20 2.09 4.31 11.87
CA SER A 20 0.64 4.14 12.03
C SER A 20 -0.13 4.22 10.73
N GLY A 21 0.39 4.97 9.76
CA GLY A 21 -0.27 5.22 8.48
C GLY A 21 -0.01 4.15 7.43
N TRP A 22 1.08 3.40 7.54
CA TRP A 22 1.54 2.48 6.51
C TRP A 22 2.14 1.18 7.06
N ASN A 23 3.22 1.26 7.84
CA ASN A 23 4.00 0.07 8.21
C ASN A 23 3.18 -0.92 9.05
N ILE A 24 2.41 -0.42 10.03
CA ILE A 24 1.55 -1.26 10.88
C ILE A 24 0.40 -1.88 10.07
N PRO A 25 -0.43 -1.13 9.33
CA PRO A 25 -1.54 -1.73 8.58
C PRO A 25 -1.06 -2.67 7.46
N VAL A 26 -0.02 -2.32 6.69
CA VAL A 26 0.53 -3.18 5.64
C VAL A 26 1.22 -4.41 6.25
N GLY A 27 1.98 -4.22 7.32
CA GLY A 27 2.61 -5.31 8.08
C GLY A 27 1.60 -6.32 8.61
N LEU A 28 0.43 -5.86 9.07
CA LEU A 28 -0.65 -6.76 9.51
C LEU A 28 -1.22 -7.58 8.35
N LEU A 29 -1.39 -6.99 7.16
CA LEU A 29 -1.85 -7.71 5.97
C LEU A 29 -0.85 -8.79 5.52
N LEU A 30 0.45 -8.49 5.63
CA LEU A 30 1.54 -9.43 5.34
C LEU A 30 1.61 -10.55 6.37
N ALA A 31 1.57 -10.22 7.67
CA ALA A 31 1.69 -11.19 8.77
C ALA A 31 0.51 -12.17 8.85
N THR A 32 -0.62 -11.83 8.22
CA THR A 32 -1.81 -12.66 8.13
C THR A 32 -1.94 -13.38 6.78
N ASP A 33 -0.90 -13.35 5.95
CA ASP A 33 -0.87 -13.90 4.58
C ASP A 33 -2.05 -13.43 3.70
N THR A 34 -2.64 -12.27 4.04
CA THR A 34 -3.81 -11.72 3.35
C THR A 34 -3.39 -10.86 2.15
N LEU A 35 -2.23 -10.19 2.25
CA LEU A 35 -1.55 -9.53 1.16
C LEU A 35 -0.34 -10.36 0.74
N VAL A 36 -0.25 -10.66 -0.55
CA VAL A 36 0.88 -11.39 -1.15
C VAL A 36 1.80 -10.36 -1.82
N PRO A 37 3.11 -10.31 -1.48
CA PRO A 37 4.05 -9.40 -2.12
C PRO A 37 4.18 -9.65 -3.63
N ASP A 38 4.15 -8.57 -4.40
CA ASP A 38 4.48 -8.50 -5.83
C ASP A 38 5.97 -8.17 -6.00
N CYS A 39 6.61 -8.78 -6.99
CA CYS A 39 8.03 -8.58 -7.31
C CYS A 39 8.37 -7.13 -7.67
N ARG A 40 7.38 -6.35 -8.13
CA ARG A 40 7.51 -4.93 -8.49
C ARG A 40 7.52 -4.01 -7.27
N GLY A 41 7.18 -4.52 -6.08
CA GLY A 41 7.32 -3.80 -4.82
C GLY A 41 6.04 -3.68 -3.99
N GLU A 42 6.19 -3.14 -2.78
CA GLU A 42 5.13 -3.04 -1.77
C GLU A 42 3.97 -2.15 -2.22
N ILE A 43 4.25 -0.96 -2.77
CA ILE A 43 3.22 -0.03 -3.31
C ILE A 43 2.31 -0.76 -4.31
N GLN A 44 2.92 -1.52 -5.22
CA GLN A 44 2.18 -2.27 -6.25
C GLN A 44 1.32 -3.37 -5.64
N SER A 45 1.85 -4.07 -4.63
CA SER A 45 1.15 -5.13 -3.89
C SER A 45 -0.08 -4.57 -3.16
N VAL A 46 0.09 -3.44 -2.48
CA VAL A 46 -0.97 -2.74 -1.74
C VAL A 46 -2.03 -2.20 -2.69
N SER A 47 -1.61 -1.54 -3.77
CA SER A 47 -2.51 -1.01 -4.81
C SER A 47 -3.38 -2.12 -5.42
N GLN A 48 -2.80 -3.28 -5.75
CA GLN A 48 -3.56 -4.42 -6.27
C GLN A 48 -4.49 -5.06 -5.24
N PHE A 49 -4.07 -5.13 -3.98
CA PHE A 49 -4.87 -5.73 -2.92
C PHE A 49 -6.16 -4.92 -2.68
N PHE A 50 -6.09 -3.59 -2.64
CA PHE A 50 -7.24 -2.71 -2.41
C PHE A 50 -7.99 -2.34 -3.70
N GLY A 51 -7.34 -2.42 -4.86
CA GLY A 51 -7.89 -2.07 -6.17
C GLY A 51 -7.98 -0.57 -6.44
N ALA A 52 -8.32 0.23 -5.43
CA ALA A 52 -8.19 1.69 -5.46
C ALA A 52 -7.81 2.20 -4.07
N SER A 53 -6.70 2.92 -3.98
CA SER A 53 -6.20 3.45 -2.71
C SER A 53 -5.67 4.87 -2.84
N CYS A 54 -5.62 5.60 -1.72
CA CYS A 54 -4.79 6.79 -1.60
C CYS A 54 -3.73 6.58 -0.51
N ALA A 55 -2.56 7.17 -0.70
CA ALA A 55 -1.54 7.29 0.32
C ALA A 55 -0.76 8.58 0.08
N ALA A 56 -0.35 9.24 1.16
CA ALA A 56 0.36 10.51 1.08
C ALA A 56 1.88 10.30 1.10
N GLY A 57 2.63 11.35 0.78
CA GLY A 57 4.10 11.38 0.94
C GLY A 57 4.88 10.93 -0.28
N GLN A 58 6.20 10.86 -0.10
CA GLN A 58 7.18 10.52 -1.13
C GLN A 58 7.46 9.01 -1.10
N TRP A 59 7.24 8.33 -2.22
CA TRP A 59 7.39 6.88 -2.39
C TRP A 59 8.75 6.50 -2.97
N SER A 60 9.44 7.45 -3.63
CA SER A 60 10.77 7.24 -4.17
C SER A 60 11.68 8.44 -3.91
N ASN A 61 12.98 8.19 -3.65
CA ASN A 61 13.99 9.24 -3.57
C ASN A 61 14.29 9.87 -4.93
N ASP A 62 14.00 9.17 -6.02
CA ASP A 62 14.04 9.71 -7.38
C ASP A 62 12.70 10.41 -7.68
N SER A 63 12.75 11.71 -7.97
CA SER A 63 11.56 12.54 -8.17
C SER A 63 10.78 12.21 -9.45
N TYR A 64 11.45 11.68 -10.48
CA TYR A 64 10.77 11.23 -11.69
C TYR A 64 9.97 9.96 -11.37
N LEU A 65 10.61 8.99 -10.71
CA LEU A 65 9.92 7.77 -10.30
C LEU A 65 8.82 8.03 -9.27
N ASP A 66 9.01 8.99 -8.36
CA ASP A 66 7.99 9.38 -7.38
C ASP A 66 6.72 9.92 -8.06
N HIS A 67 6.90 10.80 -9.05
CA HIS A 67 5.79 11.31 -9.84
C HIS A 67 5.08 10.21 -10.63
N GLU A 68 5.84 9.33 -11.31
CA GLU A 68 5.30 8.23 -12.11
C GLU A 68 4.52 7.22 -11.24
N LEU A 69 5.00 6.93 -10.03
CA LEU A 69 4.33 5.98 -9.12
C LEU A 69 3.09 6.60 -8.46
N SER A 70 3.12 7.88 -8.11
CA SER A 70 2.02 8.55 -7.38
C SER A 70 0.83 8.96 -8.26
N THR A 71 0.97 8.92 -9.59
CA THR A 71 -0.09 9.29 -10.55
C THR A 71 -1.05 8.14 -10.89
N HIS A 72 -0.79 6.92 -10.44
CA HIS A 72 -1.57 5.71 -10.71
C HIS A 72 -2.07 5.03 -9.43
#